data_AF-A0A6N4UZX3-F1
#
_entry.id   AF-A0A6N4UZX3-F1
#
_cell.length_a   1.000
_cell.length_b   1.000
_cell.length_c   1.000
_cell.angle_alpha   90.00
_cell.angle_beta   90.00
_cell.angle_gamma   90.00
#
_symmetry.space_group_name_H-M   'P 1'
#
loop_
_entity.id
_entity.type
_entity.pdbx_description
1 polymer ?
#
loop_
_entity_poly.entity_id
_entity_poly.type
_entity_poly.pdbx_seq_one_letter_code
_entity_poly.pdbx_strand_id
1 'polypeptide(L)' 'MGWWNTTAEGDSFAVDSALVWGDGPADLMGDALQKIIEEFGEAWDRPPTMEELTAGLRFSAPALLAEAQETAGG' A
#
# COMPACT_ATOMS: atom_id res chain seq x y z
N MET A 1 0.67 -3.66 18.91
CA MET A 1 0.75 -4.54 17.74
C MET A 1 -0.59 -5.24 17.59
N GLY A 2 -1.56 -4.47 17.11
CA GLY A 2 -2.84 -4.96 16.63
C GLY A 2 -2.70 -5.42 15.19
N TRP A 3 -3.65 -6.26 14.80
CA TRP A 3 -3.94 -6.59 13.42
C TRP A 3 -5.45 -6.42 13.22
N TRP A 4 -5.85 -6.13 11.99
CA TRP A 4 -7.25 -5.96 11.64
C TRP A 4 -7.48 -6.46 10.22
N ASN A 5 -8.73 -6.83 9.95
CA ASN A 5 -9.15 -7.18 8.61
C ASN A 5 -9.52 -5.92 7.83
N THR A 6 -9.27 -5.92 6.53
CA THR A 6 -9.58 -4.80 5.63
C THR A 6 -10.36 -5.24 4.41
N THR A 7 -11.32 -4.46 3.93
CA THR A 7 -11.89 -4.72 2.58
C THR A 7 -10.86 -4.45 1.49
N ALA A 8 -11.17 -4.81 0.23
CA ALA A 8 -10.34 -4.45 -0.92
C ALA A 8 -10.30 -2.92 -1.14
N GLU A 9 -11.32 -2.23 -0.63
CA GLU A 9 -11.50 -0.78 -0.64
C GLU A 9 -10.77 -0.09 0.52
N GLY A 10 -10.25 -0.84 1.49
CA GLY A 10 -9.44 -0.32 2.61
C GLY A 10 -10.22 -0.06 3.91
N ASP A 11 -11.49 -0.46 3.99
CA ASP A 11 -12.27 -0.30 5.22
C ASP A 11 -11.72 -1.22 6.32
N SER A 12 -11.35 -0.63 7.45
CA SER A 12 -10.80 -1.38 8.59
C SER A 12 -11.88 -2.11 9.39
N PHE A 13 -11.48 -3.17 10.09
CA PHE A 13 -12.37 -4.04 10.87
C PHE A 13 -13.47 -4.71 10.04
N ALA A 14 -13.17 -4.97 8.77
CA ALA A 14 -14.03 -5.72 7.87
C ALA A 14 -14.15 -7.17 8.36
N VAL A 15 -15.20 -7.45 9.15
CA VAL A 15 -15.42 -8.74 9.82
C VAL A 15 -15.54 -9.92 8.85
N ASP A 16 -15.80 -9.67 7.57
CA ASP A 16 -15.96 -10.64 6.49
C ASP A 16 -14.81 -10.67 5.48
N SER A 17 -13.72 -9.94 5.73
CA SER A 17 -12.55 -9.96 4.84
C SER A 17 -11.47 -10.96 5.28
N ALA A 18 -10.85 -11.60 4.28
CA ALA A 18 -9.66 -12.43 4.45
C ALA A 18 -8.34 -11.63 4.35
N LEU A 19 -8.40 -10.33 4.04
CA LEU A 19 -7.22 -9.48 3.96
C LEU A 19 -6.88 -8.99 5.36
N VAL A 20 -5.71 -9.39 5.85
CA VAL A 20 -5.21 -9.02 7.18
C VAL A 20 -4.12 -7.98 7.04
N TRP A 21 -4.23 -6.91 7.83
CA TRP A 21 -3.20 -5.89 7.98
C TRP A 21 -2.78 -5.75 9.44
N GLY A 22 -1.72 -4.99 9.71
CA GLY A 22 -1.25 -4.75 11.06
C GLY A 22 -0.53 -3.42 11.19
N ASP A 23 -0.32 -3.00 12.45
CA ASP A 23 0.23 -1.67 12.80
C ASP A 23 1.49 -1.35 11.98
N GLY A 24 2.47 -2.26 11.99
CA GLY A 24 3.77 -2.02 11.33
C GLY A 24 3.68 -1.78 9.81
N PRO A 25 3.07 -2.70 9.03
CA PRO A 25 2.86 -2.47 7.61
C PRO A 25 2.01 -1.22 7.28
N ALA A 26 1.07 -0.84 8.15
CA ALA A 26 0.27 0.37 7.96
C ALA A 26 1.10 1.65 8.17
N ASP A 27 1.96 1.68 9.20
CA ASP A 27 2.87 2.80 9.45
C ASP A 27 3.83 3.01 8.26
N LEU A 28 4.44 1.92 7.78
CA LEU A 28 5.34 1.97 6.62
C LEU A 28 4.64 2.43 5.35
N MET A 29 3.39 2.00 5.14
CA MET A 29 2.59 2.47 4.01
C MET A 29 2.30 3.97 4.12
N GLY A 30 2.01 4.47 5.32
CA GLY A 30 1.84 5.91 5.57
C GLY A 30 3.07 6.73 5.14
N ASP A 31 4.27 6.30 5.58
CA ASP A 31 5.53 6.96 5.23
C ASP A 31 5.80 6.94 3.71
N ALA A 32 5.50 5.81 3.05
CA ALA A 32 5.68 5.67 1.61
C ALA A 32 4.72 6.59 0.83
N LEU A 33 3.45 6.64 1.23
CA LEU A 33 2.45 7.50 0.61
C LEU A 33 2.78 8.99 0.79
N GLN A 34 3.30 9.38 1.94
CA GLN A 34 3.71 10.78 2.17
C GLN A 34 4.80 11.22 1.18
N LYS A 35 5.82 10.40 0.97
CA LYS A 35 6.90 10.68 -0.01
C LYS A 35 6.38 10.76 -1.44
N ILE A 36 5.43 9.90 -1.81
CA ILE A 36 4.81 9.96 -3.14
C ILE A 36 4.00 11.26 -3.30
N ILE A 37 3.27 11.68 -2.27
CA ILE A 37 2.51 12.94 -2.30
C ILE A 37 3.44 14.15 -2.46
N GLU A 38 4.58 14.15 -1.77
CA GLU A 38 5.62 15.18 -1.89
C GLU A 38 6.15 15.25 -3.33
N GLU A 39 6.55 14.12 -3.92
CA GLU A 39 7.04 14.06 -5.31
C GLU A 39 5.99 14.56 -6.32
N PHE A 40 4.72 14.22 -6.12
CA PHE A 40 3.63 14.73 -6.95
C PHE A 40 3.47 16.26 -6.82
N GLY A 41 3.61 16.79 -5.61
CA GLY A 41 3.62 18.23 -5.37
C GLY A 41 4.77 18.93 -6.09
N GLU A 42 5.97 18.37 -6.06
CA GLU A 42 7.15 18.94 -6.71
C GLU A 42 7.10 18.85 -8.25
N ALA A 43 6.68 17.71 -8.79
CA ALA A 43 6.69 17.45 -10.23
C ALA A 43 5.44 18.00 -10.97
N TRP A 44 4.29 18.05 -10.30
CA TRP A 44 2.99 18.31 -10.94
C TRP A 44 2.18 19.44 -10.27
N ASP A 45 2.70 20.07 -9.21
CA ASP A 45 2.04 21.16 -8.46
C ASP A 45 0.65 20.77 -7.94
N ARG A 46 0.47 19.49 -7.59
CA ARG A 46 -0.76 18.96 -6.99
C ARG A 46 -0.50 17.65 -6.27
N PRO A 47 -1.35 17.25 -5.31
CA PRO A 47 -1.32 15.88 -4.79
C PRO A 47 -1.79 14.87 -5.85
N PRO A 48 -1.43 13.57 -5.69
CA PRO A 48 -1.96 12.50 -6.51
C PRO A 48 -3.44 12.24 -6.20
N THR A 49 -4.17 11.68 -7.16
CA THR A 49 -5.49 11.10 -6.90
C THR A 49 -5.37 9.66 -6.37
N MET A 50 -6.45 9.12 -5.78
CA MET A 50 -6.49 7.70 -5.39
C MET A 50 -6.29 6.76 -6.59
N GLU A 51 -6.75 7.14 -7.77
CA GLU A 51 -6.59 6.36 -9.00
C GLU A 51 -5.12 6.29 -9.41
N GLU A 52 -4.37 7.39 -9.30
CA GLU A 52 -2.94 7.44 -9.59
C GLU A 52 -2.12 6.64 -8.58
N LEU A 53 -2.45 6.74 -7.28
CA LEU A 53 -1.83 5.90 -6.25
C LEU A 53 -2.09 4.42 -6.51
N THR A 54 -3.32 4.05 -6.88
CA THR A 54 -3.69 2.67 -7.22
C THR A 54 -2.95 2.18 -8.46
N ALA A 55 -2.84 3.02 -9.50
CA ALA A 55 -2.11 2.69 -10.72
C ALA A 55 -0.60 2.50 -10.44
N GLY A 56 0.00 3.38 -9.64
CA GLY A 56 1.39 3.27 -9.20
C GLY A 56 1.65 2.00 -8.39
N LEU A 57 0.78 1.66 -7.44
CA LEU A 57 0.87 0.43 -6.68
C LEU A 57 0.80 -0.80 -7.59
N ARG A 58 -0.16 -0.84 -8.53
CA ARG A 58 -0.31 -1.95 -9.48
C ARG A 58 0.85 -2.08 -10.46
N PHE A 59 1.51 -0.97 -10.79
CA PHE A 59 2.69 -0.98 -11.64
C PHE A 59 3.92 -1.52 -10.89
N SER A 60 4.15 -1.07 -9.65
CA SER A 60 5.39 -1.35 -8.92
C SER A 60 5.35 -2.64 -8.10
N ALA A 61 4.19 -3.00 -7.53
CA ALA A 61 4.08 -4.13 -6.61
C ALA A 61 4.39 -5.52 -7.22
N PRO A 62 3.96 -5.86 -8.46
CA PRO A 62 4.14 -7.22 -8.97
C PRO A 62 5.60 -7.70 -9.00
N ALA A 63 6.53 -6.83 -9.41
CA ALA A 63 7.95 -7.17 -9.47
C ALA A 63 8.54 -7.43 -8.07
N LEU A 64 8.24 -6.54 -7.11
CA LEU A 64 8.71 -6.67 -5.73
C LEU A 64 8.12 -7.89 -5.02
N LEU A 65 6.85 -8.20 -5.30
CA LEU A 65 6.19 -9.37 -4.73
C LEU A 65 6.79 -10.67 -5.25
N ALA A 66 7.09 -10.75 -6.56
CA ALA A 66 7.75 -11.92 -7.15
C ALA A 66 9.11 -12.19 -6.48
N GLU A 67 9.94 -11.15 -6.33
CA GLU A 67 11.26 -11.26 -5.68
C GLU A 67 11.16 -11.72 -4.21
N ALA A 68 10.20 -11.17 -3.45
CA ALA A 68 9.99 -11.54 -2.07
C ALA A 68 9.52 -13.00 -1.92
N GLN A 69 8.65 -13.47 -2.84
CA GLN A 69 8.15 -14.85 -2.84
C GLN A 69 9.24 -15.87 -3.21
N GLU A 70 10.12 -15.53 -4.15
CA GLU A 70 11.28 -16.36 -4.49
C GLU A 70 12.24 -16.49 -3.30
N THR A 71 12.46 -15.41 -2.56
CA THR A 71 13.34 -15.40 -1.38
C THR A 71 12.74 -16.19 -0.20
N ALA A 72 11.42 -16.16 -0.03
CA ALA A 72 10.73 -16.87 1.05
C ALA A 72 10.52 -18.37 0.78
N GLY A 73 10.57 -18.79 -0.49
CA GLY A 73 10.40 -20.18 -0.92
C GLY A 73 11.70 -20.98 -1.13
N GLY A 74 12.87 -20.35 -0.90
CA GLY A 74 14.21 -20.94 -1.06
C GLY A 74 14.83 -21.46 0.23
#